data_AF-A0A948UQZ2-F1
#
_entry.id   AF-A0A948UQZ2-F1
#
_cell.length_a   1.000
_cell.length_b   1.000
_cell.length_c   1.000
_cell.angle_alpha   90.00
_cell.angle_beta   90.00
_cell.angle_gamma   90.00
#
_symmetry.space_group_name_H-M   'P 1'
#
loop_
_entity.id
_entity.type
_entity.pdbx_description
1 polymer ?
#
loop_
_entity_poly.entity_id
_entity_poly.type
_entity_poly.pdbx_seq_one_letter_code
_entity_poly.pdbx_strand_id
1 'polypeptide(L)'
;LWDSGFHEARLLAGFIDNHKEVTQKQMDAWVSDFDSWDVCDQVCSNLFNKTAFAFGKAHIWVKDEREFVRRAGFAMMAVLAVHDKKTSDEKFLEFFPSIKKYSTDERNFVKKAVNWALRQIGKRNNNLLKHAQALAKEIREIPSPASRWIAGDALREFSKRAT
;
A
#
# COMPACT_ATOMS: atom_id res chain seq x y z
N LEU A 1 -12.71 9.63 -19.51
CA LEU A 1 -11.55 8.72 -19.59
C LEU A 1 -11.79 7.45 -18.79
N TRP A 2 -11.98 7.54 -17.47
CA TRP A 2 -12.19 6.38 -16.60
C TRP A 2 -13.32 5.43 -17.08
N ASP A 3 -14.50 6.00 -17.35
CA ASP A 3 -15.70 5.25 -17.74
C ASP A 3 -15.63 4.61 -19.13
N SER A 4 -14.56 4.88 -19.89
CA SER A 4 -14.35 4.20 -21.18
C SER A 4 -13.99 2.73 -21.01
N GLY A 5 -13.54 2.32 -19.82
CA GLY A 5 -13.12 0.94 -19.53
C GLY A 5 -11.76 0.54 -20.14
N PHE A 6 -11.16 1.37 -20.99
CA PHE A 6 -9.84 1.11 -21.55
C PHE A 6 -8.75 1.29 -20.49
N HIS A 7 -7.85 0.31 -20.41
CA HIS A 7 -6.77 0.27 -19.43
C HIS A 7 -5.88 1.53 -19.48
N GLU A 8 -5.42 1.90 -20.67
CA GLU A 8 -4.56 3.07 -20.89
C GLU A 8 -5.31 4.38 -20.59
N ALA A 9 -6.62 4.42 -20.86
CA ALA A 9 -7.43 5.59 -20.54
C ALA A 9 -7.62 5.77 -19.02
N ARG A 10 -7.72 4.66 -18.25
CA ARG A 10 -7.74 4.69 -16.78
C ARG A 10 -6.39 5.13 -16.20
N LEU A 11 -5.28 4.64 -16.75
CA LEU A 11 -3.95 5.14 -16.40
C LEU A 11 -3.82 6.64 -16.63
N LEU A 12 -4.20 7.09 -17.83
CA LEU A 12 -4.15 8.52 -18.17
C LEU A 12 -5.04 9.34 -17.23
N ALA A 13 -6.24 8.88 -16.90
CA ALA A 13 -7.10 9.54 -15.92
C ALA A 13 -6.39 9.69 -14.55
N GLY A 14 -5.74 8.64 -14.05
CA GLY A 14 -4.94 8.71 -12.82
C GLY A 14 -3.74 9.67 -12.89
N PHE A 15 -3.22 9.95 -14.09
CA PHE A 15 -2.10 10.88 -14.27
C PHE A 15 -2.52 12.35 -14.36
N ILE A 16 -3.68 12.64 -14.95
CA ILE A 16 -4.07 14.01 -15.30
C ILE A 16 -5.21 14.58 -14.43
N ASP A 17 -5.90 13.76 -13.63
CA ASP A 17 -7.01 14.23 -12.81
C ASP A 17 -6.52 15.17 -11.68
N ASN A 18 -7.37 16.11 -11.30
CA ASN A 18 -7.06 17.11 -10.30
C ASN A 18 -7.31 16.57 -8.89
N HIS A 19 -6.25 16.20 -8.18
CA HIS A 19 -6.33 15.66 -6.81
C HIS A 19 -7.09 16.56 -5.81
N LYS A 20 -7.24 17.87 -6.09
CA LYS A 20 -8.00 18.80 -5.23
C LYS A 20 -9.51 18.66 -5.39
N GLU A 21 -9.97 18.08 -6.50
CA GLU A 21 -11.38 17.88 -6.82
C GLU A 21 -11.84 16.43 -6.60
N VAL A 22 -10.89 15.51 -6.40
CA VAL A 22 -11.18 14.10 -6.11
C VAL A 22 -11.96 13.94 -4.82
N THR A 23 -13.10 13.25 -4.92
CA THR A 23 -13.97 12.95 -3.77
C THR A 23 -13.74 11.52 -3.25
N GLN A 24 -14.10 11.28 -1.98
CA GLN A 24 -14.08 9.91 -1.43
C GLN A 24 -14.92 8.92 -2.24
N LYS A 25 -16.06 9.37 -2.78
CA LYS A 25 -16.95 8.56 -3.61
C LYS A 25 -16.28 8.16 -4.92
N GLN A 26 -15.57 9.09 -5.56
CA GLN A 26 -14.79 8.80 -6.76
C GLN A 26 -13.69 7.79 -6.47
N MET A 27 -12.94 7.98 -5.37
CA MET A 27 -11.89 7.03 -4.98
C MET A 27 -12.45 5.62 -4.81
N ASP A 28 -13.57 5.45 -4.10
CA ASP A 28 -14.18 4.14 -3.87
C ASP A 28 -14.73 3.50 -5.17
N ALA A 29 -15.30 4.32 -6.06
CA ALA A 29 -15.75 3.87 -7.37
C ALA A 29 -14.58 3.36 -8.21
N TRP A 30 -13.51 4.15 -8.35
CA TRP A 30 -12.34 3.78 -9.13
C TRP A 30 -11.63 2.56 -8.54
N VAL A 31 -11.44 2.48 -7.23
CA VAL A 31 -10.84 1.31 -6.58
C VAL A 31 -11.67 0.05 -6.77
N SER A 32 -13.01 0.17 -6.83
CA SER A 32 -13.88 -0.97 -7.12
C SER A 32 -13.74 -1.48 -8.56
N ASP A 33 -13.28 -0.62 -9.48
CA ASP A 33 -13.06 -0.96 -10.89
C ASP A 33 -11.65 -1.47 -11.19
N PHE A 34 -10.73 -1.45 -10.21
CA PHE A 34 -9.36 -1.93 -10.43
C PHE A 34 -9.36 -3.42 -10.79
N ASP A 35 -8.73 -3.73 -11.91
CA ASP A 35 -8.60 -5.08 -12.48
C ASP A 35 -7.14 -5.49 -12.72
N SER A 36 -6.20 -4.59 -12.46
CA SER A 36 -4.79 -4.72 -12.79
C SER A 36 -3.91 -3.99 -11.78
N TRP A 37 -2.74 -4.57 -11.53
CA TRP A 37 -1.85 -4.11 -10.46
C TRP A 37 -1.24 -2.74 -10.75
N ASP A 38 -1.00 -2.43 -12.02
CA ASP A 38 -0.43 -1.18 -12.51
C ASP A 38 -1.46 -0.06 -12.51
N VAL A 39 -2.71 -0.26 -12.92
CA VAL A 39 -3.77 0.76 -12.73
C VAL A 39 -3.89 1.12 -11.25
N CYS A 40 -3.94 0.10 -10.38
CA CYS A 40 -3.98 0.29 -8.94
C CYS A 40 -2.80 1.15 -8.45
N ASP A 41 -1.57 0.71 -8.72
CA ASP A 41 -0.38 1.36 -8.19
C ASP A 41 -0.18 2.77 -8.78
N GLN A 42 -0.49 2.97 -10.06
CA GLN A 42 -0.35 4.26 -10.74
C GLN A 42 -1.39 5.28 -10.25
N VAL A 43 -2.66 4.89 -10.11
CA VAL A 43 -3.69 5.79 -9.57
C VAL A 43 -3.39 6.15 -8.11
N CYS A 44 -2.96 5.17 -7.30
CA CYS A 44 -2.53 5.42 -5.93
C CYS A 44 -1.35 6.41 -5.84
N SER A 45 -0.34 6.24 -6.70
CA SER A 45 0.90 7.04 -6.68
C SER A 45 0.75 8.45 -7.26
N ASN A 46 -0.08 8.61 -8.30
CA ASN A 46 -0.15 9.86 -9.05
C ASN A 46 -1.32 10.76 -8.65
N LEU A 47 -2.40 10.18 -8.11
CA LEU A 47 -3.62 10.92 -7.77
C LEU A 47 -3.96 10.81 -6.28
N PHE A 48 -4.22 9.59 -5.79
CA PHE A 48 -4.86 9.41 -4.48
C PHE A 48 -3.98 9.81 -3.31
N ASN A 49 -2.66 9.62 -3.38
CA ASN A 49 -1.72 10.01 -2.32
C ASN A 49 -1.70 11.52 -2.02
N LYS A 50 -2.17 12.36 -2.96
CA LYS A 50 -2.24 13.82 -2.80
C LYS A 50 -3.57 14.30 -2.20
N THR A 51 -4.50 13.38 -1.93
CA THR A 51 -5.81 13.70 -1.35
C THR A 51 -5.76 13.70 0.18
N ALA A 52 -6.62 14.48 0.83
CA ALA A 52 -6.73 14.49 2.29
C ALA A 52 -7.27 13.18 2.88
N PHE A 53 -7.83 12.30 2.05
CA PHE A 53 -8.49 11.05 2.47
C PHE A 53 -7.56 9.85 2.44
N ALA A 54 -6.35 9.99 1.88
CA ALA A 54 -5.44 8.90 1.55
C ALA A 54 -5.17 7.94 2.73
N PHE A 55 -4.82 8.46 3.91
CA PHE A 55 -4.58 7.66 5.12
C PHE A 55 -5.82 6.90 5.58
N GLY A 56 -6.97 7.59 5.66
CA GLY A 56 -8.23 6.96 6.07
C GLY A 56 -8.67 5.86 5.11
N LYS A 57 -8.53 6.10 3.79
CA LYS A 57 -8.83 5.11 2.75
C LYS A 57 -7.92 3.89 2.82
N ALA A 58 -6.63 4.06 3.11
CA ALA A 58 -5.72 2.93 3.31
C ALA A 58 -6.22 2.00 4.43
N HIS A 59 -6.69 2.53 5.56
CA HIS A 59 -7.26 1.72 6.65
C HIS A 59 -8.59 1.04 6.32
N ILE A 60 -9.39 1.65 5.45
CA ILE A 60 -10.69 1.10 5.04
C ILE A 60 -10.48 -0.02 4.03
N TRP A 61 -9.75 0.25 2.94
CA TRP A 61 -9.65 -0.66 1.80
C TRP A 61 -8.93 -1.97 2.12
N VAL A 62 -7.97 -1.99 3.05
CA VAL A 62 -7.31 -3.25 3.46
C VAL A 62 -8.26 -4.26 4.12
N LYS A 63 -9.45 -3.81 4.57
CA LYS A 63 -10.46 -4.69 5.19
C LYS A 63 -11.42 -5.30 4.17
N ASP A 64 -11.40 -4.83 2.91
CA ASP A 64 -12.24 -5.39 1.86
C ASP A 64 -11.73 -6.78 1.44
N GLU A 65 -12.63 -7.68 1.07
CA GLU A 65 -12.29 -9.03 0.61
C GLU A 65 -11.93 -9.07 -0.88
N ARG A 66 -12.31 -8.06 -1.67
CA ARG A 66 -11.94 -7.98 -3.09
C ARG A 66 -10.44 -7.72 -3.23
N GLU A 67 -9.79 -8.48 -4.11
CA GLU A 67 -8.33 -8.54 -4.22
C GLU A 67 -7.70 -7.16 -4.48
N PHE A 68 -8.17 -6.45 -5.50
CA PHE A 68 -7.59 -5.16 -5.87
C PHE A 68 -7.98 -4.01 -4.95
N VAL A 69 -9.13 -4.09 -4.26
CA VAL A 69 -9.48 -3.13 -3.21
C VAL A 69 -8.52 -3.28 -2.03
N ARG A 70 -8.29 -4.51 -1.57
CA ARG A 70 -7.29 -4.78 -0.52
C ARG A 70 -5.89 -4.38 -0.96
N ARG A 71 -5.50 -4.70 -2.21
CA ARG A 71 -4.22 -4.28 -2.80
C ARG A 71 -4.08 -2.76 -2.74
N ALA A 72 -5.10 -2.01 -3.17
CA ALA A 72 -5.10 -0.55 -3.16
C ALA A 72 -4.85 0.00 -1.75
N GLY A 73 -5.44 -0.61 -0.72
CA GLY A 73 -5.16 -0.25 0.67
C GLY A 73 -3.66 -0.32 1.02
N PHE A 74 -2.97 -1.40 0.65
CA PHE A 74 -1.53 -1.55 0.89
C PHE A 74 -0.65 -0.72 -0.05
N ALA A 75 -1.04 -0.59 -1.31
CA ALA A 75 -0.39 0.31 -2.26
C ALA A 75 -0.43 1.76 -1.73
N MET A 76 -1.57 2.21 -1.21
CA MET A 76 -1.71 3.50 -0.55
C MET A 76 -0.72 3.69 0.61
N MET A 77 -0.57 2.68 1.48
CA MET A 77 0.41 2.74 2.58
C MET A 77 1.84 2.90 2.06
N ALA A 78 2.20 2.14 1.01
CA ALA A 78 3.54 2.20 0.41
C ALA A 78 3.82 3.57 -0.21
N VAL A 79 2.91 4.11 -1.02
CA VAL A 79 3.09 5.39 -1.71
C VAL A 79 3.09 6.56 -0.73
N LEU A 80 2.28 6.52 0.34
CA LEU A 80 2.32 7.52 1.40
C LEU A 80 3.68 7.55 2.09
N ALA A 81 4.28 6.38 2.38
CA ALA A 81 5.59 6.30 3.00
C ALA A 81 6.69 6.93 2.13
N VAL A 82 6.57 6.83 0.80
CA VAL A 82 7.48 7.42 -0.18
C VAL A 82 7.26 8.92 -0.35
N HIS A 83 6.02 9.37 -0.55
CA HIS A 83 5.74 10.72 -1.05
C HIS A 83 5.36 11.73 0.04
N ASP A 84 4.65 11.32 1.09
CA ASP A 84 4.25 12.23 2.14
C ASP A 84 5.42 12.51 3.07
N LYS A 85 6.07 13.67 2.99
CA LYS A 85 7.23 14.01 3.84
C LYS A 85 6.87 14.68 5.17
N LYS A 86 5.59 14.93 5.44
CA LYS A 86 5.13 15.74 6.58
C LYS A 86 4.48 14.92 7.67
N THR A 87 3.80 13.83 7.30
CA THR A 87 3.12 12.98 8.28
C THR A 87 4.12 12.29 9.21
N SER A 88 3.76 12.26 10.49
CA SER A 88 4.59 11.75 11.58
C SER A 88 4.71 10.22 11.53
N ASP A 89 5.72 9.69 12.22
CA ASP A 89 5.99 8.26 12.25
C ASP A 89 4.85 7.46 12.90
N GLU A 90 4.18 8.04 13.90
CA GLU A 90 3.07 7.41 14.64
C GLU A 90 1.94 7.00 13.69
N LYS A 91 1.61 7.87 12.73
CA LYS A 91 0.59 7.59 11.71
C LYS A 91 0.96 6.42 10.80
N PHE A 92 2.24 6.20 10.53
CA PHE A 92 2.68 5.02 9.78
C PHE A 92 2.68 3.75 10.63
N LEU A 93 2.98 3.86 11.93
CA LEU A 93 2.90 2.74 12.86
C LEU A 93 1.46 2.23 13.00
N GLU A 94 0.45 3.09 12.86
CA GLU A 94 -0.98 2.69 12.83
C GLU A 94 -1.30 1.68 11.71
N PHE A 95 -0.49 1.58 10.64
CA PHE A 95 -0.68 0.59 9.58
C PHE A 95 -0.20 -0.83 9.95
N PHE A 96 0.69 -0.96 10.91
CA PHE A 96 1.38 -2.22 11.24
C PHE A 96 0.44 -3.36 11.64
N PRO A 97 -0.62 -3.13 12.44
CA PRO A 97 -1.60 -4.18 12.74
C PRO A 97 -2.25 -4.77 11.49
N SER A 98 -2.55 -3.94 10.48
CA SER A 98 -3.15 -4.42 9.22
C SER A 98 -2.14 -5.18 8.37
N ILE A 99 -0.90 -4.68 8.28
CA ILE A 99 0.20 -5.38 7.58
C ILE A 99 0.42 -6.77 8.19
N LYS A 100 0.47 -6.89 9.52
CA LYS A 100 0.60 -8.18 10.20
C LYS A 100 -0.59 -9.09 9.91
N LYS A 101 -1.81 -8.59 10.13
CA LYS A 101 -3.05 -9.36 10.00
C LYS A 101 -3.19 -9.97 8.61
N TYR A 102 -2.93 -9.19 7.56
CA TYR A 102 -3.12 -9.64 6.18
C TYR A 102 -1.83 -10.16 5.53
N SER A 103 -0.76 -10.34 6.30
CA SER A 103 0.46 -11.01 5.81
C SER A 103 0.25 -12.48 5.46
N THR A 104 -0.87 -13.07 5.87
CA THR A 104 -1.28 -14.45 5.54
C THR A 104 -2.08 -14.55 4.24
N ASP A 105 -2.36 -13.43 3.57
CA ASP A 105 -3.10 -13.45 2.31
C ASP A 105 -2.24 -14.03 1.19
N GLU A 106 -2.62 -15.20 0.68
CA GLU A 106 -1.86 -15.94 -0.33
C GLU A 106 -2.05 -15.39 -1.75
N ARG A 107 -3.01 -14.48 -1.97
CA ARG A 107 -3.23 -13.86 -3.28
C ARG A 107 -2.04 -13.02 -3.70
N ASN A 108 -1.49 -13.32 -4.86
CA ASN A 108 -0.19 -12.78 -5.30
C ASN A 108 -0.14 -11.25 -5.29
N PHE A 109 -1.21 -10.59 -5.76
CA PHE A 109 -1.25 -9.14 -5.81
C PHE A 109 -1.38 -8.50 -4.43
N VAL A 110 -2.12 -9.12 -3.51
CA VAL A 110 -2.21 -8.64 -2.12
C VAL A 110 -0.87 -8.86 -1.40
N LYS A 111 -0.34 -10.09 -1.42
CA LYS A 111 0.94 -10.43 -0.76
C LYS A 111 2.08 -9.50 -1.18
N LYS A 112 2.20 -9.21 -2.48
CA LYS A 112 3.22 -8.28 -3.00
C LYS A 112 3.01 -6.85 -2.47
N ALA A 113 1.76 -6.39 -2.39
CA ALA A 113 1.47 -5.05 -1.85
C ALA A 113 1.73 -4.96 -0.34
N VAL A 114 1.43 -6.01 0.44
CA VAL A 114 1.77 -6.08 1.87
C VAL A 114 3.29 -5.98 2.09
N ASN A 115 4.08 -6.77 1.35
CA ASN A 115 5.54 -6.67 1.38
C ASN A 115 6.03 -5.28 0.97
N TRP A 116 5.45 -4.71 -0.09
CA TRP A 116 5.81 -3.38 -0.56
C TRP A 116 5.55 -2.30 0.51
N ALA A 117 4.38 -2.31 1.14
CA ALA A 117 4.02 -1.40 2.23
C ALA A 117 5.02 -1.49 3.39
N LEU A 118 5.28 -2.71 3.89
CA LEU A 118 6.24 -2.93 4.98
C LEU A 118 7.63 -2.39 4.63
N ARG A 119 8.11 -2.66 3.42
CA ARG A 119 9.42 -2.20 2.96
C ARG A 119 9.48 -0.69 2.84
N GLN A 120 8.49 -0.03 2.25
CA GLN A 120 8.53 1.42 2.07
C GLN A 120 8.41 2.17 3.39
N ILE A 121 7.58 1.70 4.32
CA ILE A 121 7.50 2.29 5.66
C ILE A 121 8.85 2.15 6.38
N GLY A 122 9.48 0.96 6.35
CA GLY A 122 10.82 0.78 6.93
C GLY A 122 11.92 1.59 6.23
N LYS A 123 11.79 1.84 4.91
CA LYS A 123 12.73 2.67 4.14
C LYS A 123 12.57 4.17 4.38
N ARG A 124 11.51 4.60 5.05
CA ARG A 124 11.23 6.02 5.29
C ARG A 124 12.28 6.71 6.15
N ASN A 125 12.61 6.15 7.32
CA ASN A 125 13.63 6.68 8.24
C ASN A 125 14.11 5.60 9.23
N ASN A 126 15.10 5.92 10.06
CA ASN A 126 15.71 4.97 11.00
C ASN A 126 14.77 4.53 12.13
N ASN A 127 13.84 5.38 12.56
CA ASN A 127 12.89 5.04 13.62
C ASN A 127 11.90 3.98 13.11
N LEU A 128 11.26 4.22 11.96
CA LEU A 128 10.35 3.28 11.32
C LEU A 128 11.06 2.01 10.84
N LEU A 129 12.33 2.09 10.45
CA LEU A 129 13.14 0.91 10.11
C LEU A 129 13.20 -0.08 11.27
N LYS A 130 13.48 0.38 12.50
CA LYS A 130 13.55 -0.47 13.69
C LYS A 130 12.21 -1.17 13.94
N HIS A 131 11.11 -0.43 13.86
CA HIS A 131 9.77 -0.98 14.03
C HIS A 131 9.42 -1.97 12.91
N ALA A 132 9.73 -1.65 11.65
CA ALA A 132 9.46 -2.52 10.50
C ALA A 132 10.27 -3.84 10.57
N GLN A 133 11.51 -3.79 11.06
CA GLN A 133 12.31 -4.98 11.32
C GLN A 133 11.71 -5.86 12.42
N ALA A 134 11.24 -5.25 13.51
CA ALA A 134 10.55 -5.99 14.58
C ALA A 134 9.28 -6.66 14.04
N LEU A 135 8.44 -5.90 13.32
CA LEU A 135 7.23 -6.42 12.68
C LEU A 135 7.54 -7.56 11.70
N ALA A 136 8.57 -7.42 10.87
CA ALA A 136 8.95 -8.46 9.92
C ALA A 136 9.38 -9.76 10.63
N LYS A 137 10.07 -9.68 11.77
CA LYS A 137 10.39 -10.85 12.61
C LYS A 137 9.12 -11.49 13.15
N GLU A 138 8.17 -10.72 13.66
CA GLU A 138 6.88 -11.25 14.13
C GLU A 138 6.08 -11.92 13.01
N ILE A 139 6.04 -11.33 11.81
CA ILE A 139 5.37 -11.91 10.64
C ILE A 139 6.02 -13.23 10.25
N ARG A 140 7.35 -13.37 10.40
CA ARG A 140 8.07 -14.59 10.04
C ARG A 140 7.64 -15.81 10.86
N GLU A 141 7.21 -15.60 12.10
CA GLU A 141 6.76 -16.66 13.01
C GLU A 141 5.32 -17.13 12.72
N ILE A 142 4.59 -16.43 11.85
CA ILE A 142 3.24 -16.85 11.44
C ILE A 142 3.35 -18.05 10.49
N PRO A 143 2.62 -19.16 10.72
CA PRO A 143 2.71 -20.38 9.91
C PRO A 143 1.98 -20.24 8.56
N SER A 144 2.40 -19.28 7.73
CA SER A 144 1.92 -19.06 6.37
C SER A 144 3.09 -18.93 5.39
N PRO A 145 3.03 -19.60 4.21
CA PRO A 145 3.97 -19.36 3.11
C PRO A 145 4.06 -17.88 2.72
N ALA A 146 2.93 -17.17 2.63
CA ALA A 146 2.90 -15.74 2.33
C ALA A 146 3.67 -14.92 3.37
N SER A 147 3.38 -15.13 4.67
CA SER A 147 4.04 -14.41 5.76
C SER A 147 5.56 -14.62 5.75
N ARG A 148 6.03 -15.87 5.58
CA ARG A 148 7.46 -16.18 5.50
C ARG A 148 8.14 -15.48 4.32
N TRP A 149 7.49 -15.44 3.15
CA TRP A 149 8.01 -14.75 1.98
C TRP A 149 8.07 -13.23 2.20
N ILE A 150 7.00 -12.61 2.72
CA ILE A 150 6.94 -11.17 3.00
C ILE A 150 8.06 -10.77 3.96
N ALA A 151 8.17 -11.49 5.09
CA ALA A 151 9.15 -11.21 6.13
C ALA A 151 10.59 -11.41 5.63
N GLY A 152 10.85 -12.53 4.93
CA GLY A 152 12.17 -12.85 4.41
C GLY A 152 12.68 -11.81 3.41
N ASP A 153 11.83 -11.38 2.48
CA ASP A 153 12.19 -10.35 1.51
C ASP A 153 12.40 -8.98 2.19
N ALA A 154 11.51 -8.58 3.10
CA ALA A 154 11.65 -7.30 3.82
C ALA A 154 12.94 -7.25 4.66
N LEU A 155 13.24 -8.30 5.42
CA LEU A 155 14.45 -8.37 6.26
C LEU A 155 15.74 -8.30 5.42
N ARG A 156 15.78 -9.03 4.28
CA ARG A 156 16.90 -8.98 3.32
C ARG A 156 17.10 -7.59 2.74
N GLU A 157 16.02 -6.86 2.51
CA GLU A 157 16.08 -5.49 1.99
C GLU A 157 16.53 -4.48 3.04
N PHE A 158 16.12 -4.67 4.30
CA PHE A 158 16.56 -3.82 5.40
C PHE A 158 18.05 -4.01 5.73
N SER A 159 18.60 -5.22 5.59
CA SER A 159 20.03 -5.45 5.86
C SER A 159 20.96 -4.73 4.90
N LYS A 160 20.53 -4.45 3.66
CA LYS A 160 21.30 -3.67 2.67
C LYS A 160 21.47 -2.19 3.03
N ARG A 161 20.68 -1.68 3.98
CA ARG A 161 20.70 -0.28 4.41
C ARG A 161 21.54 -0.05 5.67
N ALA A 162 22.05 -1.13 6.28
CA ALA A 162 22.86 -1.07 7.49
C ALA A 162 24.36 -0.79 7.21
N THR A 163 24.69 -0.32 6.00
CA THR A 163 26.00 0.17 5.54
C THR A 163 25.81 1.57 5.01
#